data_AF-A0A2E4RMY7-F1
#
_entry.id   AF-A0A2E4RMY7-F1
#
_cell.length_a   1.000
_cell.length_b   1.000
_cell.length_c   1.000
_cell.angle_alpha   90.00
_cell.angle_beta   90.00
_cell.angle_gamma   90.00
#
_symmetry.space_group_name_H-M   'P 1'
#
loop_
_entity.id
_entity.type
_entity.pdbx_description
1 polymer ?
#
loop_
_entity_poly.entity_id
_entity_poly.type
_entity_poly.pdbx_seq_one_letter_code
_entity_poly.pdbx_strand_id
1 'polypeptide(L)' 'MPSGAEWFIVLLVVLLIFGGSQLPKMSRNLGRAQQELKKGFAEANKEAEAEAGEDSTK' A
#
# COMPACT_ATOMS: atom_id res chain seq x y z
N MET A 1 28.15 1.90 -13.68
CA MET A 1 26.81 1.50 -13.22
C MET A 1 27.01 0.32 -12.27
N PRO A 2 26.49 0.36 -11.04
CA PRO A 2 26.65 -0.75 -10.12
C PRO A 2 26.04 -2.01 -10.72
N SER A 3 26.83 -3.06 -10.70
CA SER A 3 26.50 -4.41 -11.13
C SER A 3 25.36 -4.97 -10.25
N GLY A 4 24.47 -5.78 -10.84
CA GLY A 4 23.30 -6.32 -10.13
C GLY A 4 23.62 -7.09 -8.84
N ALA A 5 24.86 -7.56 -8.68
CA ALA A 5 25.35 -8.22 -7.48
C ALA A 5 25.41 -7.29 -6.24
N GLU A 6 25.67 -6.00 -6.43
CA GLU A 6 25.73 -5.02 -5.33
C GLU A 6 24.37 -4.84 -4.64
N TRP A 7 23.27 -4.95 -5.40
CA TRP A 7 21.91 -4.88 -4.86
C TRP A 7 21.60 -6.04 -3.91
N PHE A 8 22.12 -7.24 -4.17
CA PHE A 8 21.95 -8.38 -3.27
C PHE A 8 22.65 -8.18 -1.94
N ILE A 9 23.85 -7.58 -1.96
CA ILE A 9 24.61 -7.27 -0.74
C ILE A 9 23.86 -6.24 0.10
N VAL A 10 23.31 -5.19 -0.52
CA VAL A 10 22.49 -4.18 0.18
C VAL A 10 21.25 -4.82 0.81
N LEU A 11 20.54 -5.68 0.07
CA LEU A 11 19.39 -6.42 0.60
C LEU A 11 19.77 -7.28 1.80
N LEU A 12 20.93 -7.94 1.74
CA LEU A 12 21.41 -8.80 2.82
C LEU A 12 21.75 -7.98 4.09
N VAL A 13 22.39 -6.81 3.94
CA VAL A 13 22.65 -5.89 5.07
C VAL A 13 21.34 -5.38 5.69
N VAL A 14 20.38 -4.96 4.86
CA VAL A 14 19.06 -4.55 5.33
C VAL A 14 18.37 -5.70 6.08
N LEU A 15 18.43 -6.92 5.55
CA LEU A 15 17.86 -8.11 6.20
C LEU A 15 18.51 -8.41 7.55
N LEU A 16 19.81 -8.18 7.70
CA LEU A 16 20.54 -8.36 8.97
C LEU A 16 20.14 -7.31 10.02
N ILE A 17 19.97 -6.05 9.62
CA ILE A 17 19.58 -4.96 10.53
C ILE A 17 18.12 -5.11 10.97
N PHE A 18 17.21 -5.35 10.01
CA PHE A 18 15.78 -5.45 10.28
C PHE A 18 15.37 -6.84 10.78
N GLY A 19 16.15 -7.88 10.47
CA GLY A 19 15.80 -9.28 10.70
C GLY A 19 14.79 -9.80 9.69
N GLY A 20 14.92 -11.08 9.29
CA GLY A 20 14.04 -11.71 8.30
C GLY A 20 12.54 -11.71 8.64
N SER A 21 12.19 -11.55 9.92
CA SER A 21 10.79 -11.52 10.36
C SER A 21 10.13 -10.14 10.26
N GLN A 22 10.89 -9.05 10.07
CA GLN A 22 10.35 -7.69 10.15
C GLN A 22 9.87 -7.15 8.80
N LEU A 23 10.54 -7.51 7.70
CA LEU A 23 10.08 -7.19 6.34
C LEU A 23 8.68 -7.75 6.05
N PRO A 24 8.35 -9.03 6.38
CA PRO A 24 7.00 -9.57 6.20
C PRO A 24 5.95 -8.93 7.12
N LYS A 25 6.32 -8.59 8.36
CA LYS A 25 5.39 -7.93 9.31
C LYS A 25 5.04 -6.52 8.86
N MET A 26 6.04 -5.73 8.47
CA MET A 26 5.82 -4.38 7.93
C MET A 26 5.03 -4.42 6.63
N SER A 27 5.35 -5.33 5.70
CA SER A 27 4.60 -5.44 4.44
C SER A 27 3.15 -5.87 4.64
N ARG A 28 2.89 -6.76 5.60
CA ARG A 28 1.53 -7.17 5.95
C ARG A 28 0.72 -6.02 6.55
N ASN A 29 1.28 -5.26 7.49
CA ASN A 29 0.61 -4.11 8.09
C ASN A 29 0.38 -2.98 7.07
N LEU A 30 1.41 -2.65 6.27
CA LEU A 30 1.30 -1.64 5.22
C LEU A 30 0.31 -2.07 4.14
N GLY A 31 0.29 -3.35 3.77
CA GLY A 31 -0.64 -3.90 2.80
C GLY A 31 -2.10 -3.82 3.25
N ARG A 32 -2.36 -4.08 4.55
CA ARG A 32 -3.70 -3.89 5.14
C ARG A 32 -4.11 -2.42 5.13
N ALA A 33 -3.23 -1.53 5.56
CA ALA A 33 -3.50 -0.08 5.55
C ALA A 33 -3.77 0.45 4.13
N GLN A 34 -2.98 0.01 3.13
CA GLN A 34 -3.24 0.36 1.73
C GLN A 34 -4.56 -0.22 1.21
N GLN A 35 -4.95 -1.41 1.64
CA GLN A 35 -6.22 -2.02 1.25
C GLN A 35 -7.42 -1.28 1.82
N GLU A 36 -7.36 -0.88 3.09
CA GLU A 36 -8.39 -0.08 3.75
C GLU A 36 -8.49 1.32 3.12
N LEU A 37 -7.36 1.98 2.83
CA LEU A 37 -7.34 3.23 2.08
C LEU A 37 -8.01 3.12 0.72
N LYS A 38 -7.65 2.10 -0.08
CA LYS A 38 -8.26 1.88 -1.41
C LYS A 38 -9.77 1.65 -1.32
N LYS A 39 -10.24 0.92 -0.30
CA LYS A 39 -11.68 0.72 -0.07
C LYS A 39 -12.37 2.03 0.29
N GLY A 40 -11.81 2.81 1.22
CA GLY A 40 -12.36 4.11 1.60
C GLY A 40 -12.46 5.08 0.42
N PHE A 41 -11.44 5.13 -0.46
CA PHE A 41 -11.52 5.95 -1.69
C PHE A 41 -12.59 5.45 -2.66
N ALA A 42 -12.77 4.14 -2.81
CA ALA A 42 -13.79 3.58 -3.70
C ALA A 42 -15.22 3.84 -3.18
N GLU A 43 -15.43 3.73 -1.87
CA GLU A 43 -16.72 4.05 -1.23
C GLU A 43 -17.03 5.54 -1.34
N ALA A 44 -16.07 6.42 -1.04
CA ALA A 44 -16.25 7.87 -1.16
C ALA A 44 -16.61 8.32 -2.59
N ASN A 45 -15.98 7.73 -3.62
CA ASN A 45 -16.34 8.04 -5.01
C ASN A 45 -17.77 7.55 -5.35
N LYS A 46 -18.17 6.40 -4.81
CA LYS A 46 -19.50 5.83 -5.06
C LYS A 46 -20.61 6.62 -4.36
N GLU A 47 -20.34 7.12 -3.15
CA GLU A 47 -21.23 8.06 -2.45
C GLU A 47 -21.32 9.39 -3.20
N ALA A 48 -20.20 9.93 -3.68
CA ALA A 48 -20.20 11.17 -4.47
C ALA A 48 -21.00 11.05 -5.79
N GLU A 49 -20.95 9.91 -6.48
CA GLU A 49 -21.80 9.64 -7.65
C GLU A 49 -23.29 9.46 -7.29
N ALA A 50 -23.58 8.84 -6.15
CA ALA A 50 -24.96 8.67 -5.68
C ALA A 50 -25.60 10.00 -5.27
N GLU A 51 -24.86 10.85 -4.54
CA GLU A 51 -25.32 12.19 -4.13
C GLU A 51 -25.50 13.14 -5.32
N ALA A 52 -24.65 13.04 -6.34
CA ALA A 52 -24.79 13.84 -7.57
C ALA A 52 -26.02 13.44 -8.42
N GLY A 53 -26.54 12.21 -8.27
CA GLY A 53 -27.72 11.73 -8.98
C GLY A 53 -29.05 12.12 -8.32
N GLU A 54 -29.06 12.39 -7.00
CA GLU A 54 -30.30 12.70 -6.26
C GLU A 54 -30.71 14.19 -6.33
N ASP A 55 -29.81 15.11 -6.73
CA ASP A 55 -30.13 16.55 -6.86
C ASP A 55 -30.76 16.94 -8.22
N SER A 56 -30.88 15.99 -9.15
CA SER A 56 -31.51 16.23 -10.48
C SER A 56 -32.94 15.72 -10.61
N THR A 57 -33.54 15.15 -9.56
CA THR A 57 -34.92 14.59 -9.60
C THR A 57 -35.82 15.14 -8.49
N LYS A 58 -35.63 16.39 -8.06
CA LYS A 58 -36.57 17.07 -7.16
C LYS A 58 -37.02 18.42 -7.68
#